data_AF-A0A957WZH4-F1
#
_entry.id   AF-A0A957WZH4-F1
#
_cell.length_a   1.000
_cell.length_b   1.000
_cell.length_c   1.000
_cell.angle_alpha   90.00
_cell.angle_beta   90.00
_cell.angle_gamma   90.00
#
_symmetry.space_group_name_H-M   'P 1'
#
loop_
_entity.id
_entity.type
_entity.pdbx_description
1 polymer ?
#
loop_
_entity_poly.entity_id
_entity_poly.type
_entity_poly.pdbx_seq_one_letter_code
_entity_poly.pdbx_strand_id
1 'polypeptide(L)'
;MASEKNTPPSRKPNQQNEPKGPGGNFWGRGWFWIILAVLILFGSRYFLGSSTDTGDTIGLNEVADHIANDEVKKITVQGEIVTLEMKNSDETLRTRKEGDESLLSTLKALGVPEEQLRNLPIEVLSAPNTAIILNWLIMILPMVLIFGFFIFIMRQAGNGGQNRAMQFGRSRARKLDNADRPTVTFDDVAGSDEAKQELQEVVEFLKEPQKFAALGARIPKGVLMVGSPGTGKTLLAKAVAGEAGVPFFSSSGSEFVEMFVGVGASRVRDLFEQAKKNSPCIIFVDEIDAVGRHRGAGMGGGNDEREQTLNQILVEMDGFDTDTNIVIIAATNRPDILDPALLRPGRFDRKVIVDRPDRHG
;
A
#
# COMPACT_ATOMS: atom_id res chain seq x y z
N MET A 1 60.13 -20.81 -32.21
CA MET A 1 59.17 -19.76 -32.62
C MET A 1 57.76 -20.30 -32.38
N ALA A 2 56.95 -19.51 -31.66
CA ALA A 2 55.77 -19.96 -30.94
C ALA A 2 54.60 -20.39 -31.83
N SER A 3 53.93 -21.47 -31.42
CA SER A 3 52.66 -21.94 -31.98
C SER A 3 51.51 -21.17 -31.32
N GLU A 4 50.78 -20.41 -32.11
CA GLU A 4 49.66 -19.56 -31.73
C GLU A 4 48.43 -20.43 -31.37
N LYS A 5 47.98 -20.37 -30.11
CA LYS A 5 46.78 -21.07 -29.63
C LYS A 5 45.54 -20.19 -29.89
N ASN A 6 44.68 -20.62 -30.81
CA ASN A 6 43.33 -20.10 -30.97
C ASN A 6 42.51 -20.32 -29.68
N THR A 7 42.12 -19.22 -29.04
CA THR A 7 41.15 -19.19 -27.94
C THR A 7 39.79 -18.75 -28.49
N PRO A 8 38.67 -19.42 -28.13
CA PRO A 8 37.34 -18.99 -28.58
C PRO A 8 36.88 -17.73 -27.83
N PRO A 9 36.03 -16.87 -28.44
CA PRO A 9 35.64 -15.60 -27.81
C PRO A 9 34.74 -15.84 -26.60
N SER A 10 35.08 -15.17 -25.50
CA SER A 10 34.30 -15.13 -24.26
C SER A 10 32.90 -14.53 -24.51
N ARG A 11 31.85 -15.35 -24.39
CA ARG A 11 30.47 -14.85 -24.31
C ARG A 11 30.31 -14.03 -23.03
N LYS A 12 30.08 -12.73 -23.18
CA LYS A 12 29.65 -11.85 -22.07
C LYS A 12 28.35 -12.42 -21.46
N PRO A 13 28.19 -12.41 -20.13
CA PRO A 13 26.93 -12.83 -19.52
C PRO A 13 25.83 -11.87 -19.97
N ASN A 14 24.76 -12.45 -20.48
CA ASN A 14 23.53 -11.77 -20.86
C ASN A 14 22.97 -11.11 -19.59
N GLN A 15 22.99 -9.78 -19.51
CA GLN A 15 22.28 -9.03 -18.47
C GLN A 15 20.77 -9.22 -18.69
N GLN A 16 20.24 -10.30 -18.14
CA GLN A 16 18.81 -10.51 -18.01
C GLN A 16 18.29 -9.67 -16.85
N ASN A 17 17.64 -8.57 -17.22
CA ASN A 17 16.49 -7.94 -16.56
C ASN A 17 16.21 -8.39 -15.12
N GLU A 18 16.72 -7.63 -14.16
CA GLU A 18 16.12 -7.60 -12.82
C GLU A 18 14.64 -7.18 -12.93
N PRO A 19 13.69 -7.89 -12.30
CA PRO A 19 12.32 -7.43 -12.24
C PRO A 19 12.24 -6.22 -11.32
N LYS A 20 12.14 -5.03 -11.91
CA LYS A 20 11.72 -3.81 -11.20
C LYS A 20 10.36 -4.08 -10.54
N GLY A 21 10.34 -4.25 -9.22
CA GLY A 21 9.12 -4.31 -8.44
C GLY A 21 8.27 -3.05 -8.70
N PRO A 22 6.93 -3.11 -8.61
CA PRO A 22 6.10 -1.94 -8.82
C PRO A 22 6.05 -1.12 -7.53
N GLY A 23 7.20 -0.60 -7.12
CA GLY A 23 7.32 0.53 -6.21
C GLY A 23 7.38 1.78 -7.07
N GLY A 24 6.24 2.19 -7.64
CA GLY A 24 6.14 3.51 -8.24
C GLY A 24 6.25 4.53 -7.12
N ASN A 25 7.47 4.97 -6.80
CA ASN A 25 7.75 5.99 -5.79
C ASN A 25 6.88 7.20 -6.07
N PHE A 26 5.81 7.36 -5.29
CA PHE A 26 4.87 8.47 -5.37
C PHE A 26 5.63 9.81 -5.29
N TRP A 27 6.66 9.83 -4.44
CA TRP A 27 7.61 10.93 -4.20
C TRP A 27 8.67 11.11 -5.30
N GLY A 28 8.88 10.12 -6.18
CA GLY A 28 9.88 10.15 -7.24
C GLY A 28 9.35 10.66 -8.59
N ARG A 29 8.05 10.88 -8.71
CA ARG A 29 7.45 11.43 -9.92
C ARG A 29 7.51 12.96 -9.86
N GLY A 30 8.15 13.60 -10.84
CA GLY A 30 8.40 15.05 -10.87
C GLY A 30 7.18 15.94 -10.62
N TRP A 31 5.98 15.51 -11.01
CA TRP A 31 4.72 16.22 -10.72
C TRP A 31 4.43 16.43 -9.23
N PHE A 32 4.88 15.53 -8.33
CA PHE A 32 4.70 15.70 -6.89
C PHE A 32 5.47 16.90 -6.35
N TRP A 33 6.72 17.05 -6.78
CA TRP A 33 7.57 18.19 -6.41
C TRP A 33 7.07 19.50 -7.02
N ILE A 34 6.44 19.44 -8.21
CA ILE A 34 5.79 20.61 -8.82
C ILE A 34 4.58 21.04 -7.98
N ILE A 35 3.73 20.11 -7.56
CA ILE A 35 2.56 20.42 -6.70
C ILE A 35 3.02 20.97 -5.34
N LEU A 36 4.06 20.36 -4.75
CA LEU A 36 4.61 20.82 -3.47
C LEU A 36 5.24 22.22 -3.59
N ALA A 37 5.97 22.51 -4.67
CA ALA A 37 6.54 23.83 -4.93
C ALA A 37 5.46 24.90 -5.13
N VAL A 38 4.37 24.55 -5.84
CA VAL A 38 3.21 25.44 -6.01
C VAL A 38 2.52 25.71 -4.67
N LEU A 39 2.31 24.68 -3.84
CA LEU A 39 1.74 24.85 -2.50
C LEU A 39 2.61 25.71 -1.58
N ILE A 40 3.93 25.52 -1.62
CA ILE A 40 4.87 26.33 -0.83
C ILE A 40 4.90 27.78 -1.33
N LEU A 41 4.89 28.02 -2.64
CA LEU A 41 4.83 29.38 -3.20
C LEU A 41 3.53 30.09 -2.81
N PHE A 42 2.39 29.42 -2.94
CA PHE A 42 1.10 30.00 -2.56
C PHE A 42 0.96 30.18 -1.04
N GLY A 43 1.40 29.19 -0.25
CA GLY A 43 1.45 29.27 1.20
C GLY A 43 2.35 30.40 1.69
N SER A 44 3.50 30.61 1.05
CA SER A 44 4.41 31.71 1.37
C SER A 44 3.78 33.08 1.08
N ARG A 45 3.00 33.22 0.00
CA ARG A 45 2.22 34.43 -0.29
C ARG A 45 1.15 34.69 0.77
N TYR A 46 0.52 33.66 1.31
CA TYR A 46 -0.49 33.79 2.36
C TYR A 46 0.14 34.09 3.73
N PHE A 47 1.35 33.57 3.98
CA PHE A 47 2.08 33.74 5.24
C PHE A 47 2.91 35.04 5.28
N LEU A 48 3.44 35.52 4.14
CA LEU A 48 4.14 36.81 4.04
C LEU A 48 3.22 37.98 3.62
N GLY A 49 2.02 37.69 3.11
CA GLY A 49 1.09 38.68 2.56
C GLY A 49 0.27 39.45 3.59
N SER A 50 0.35 39.13 4.89
CA SER A 50 -0.32 39.90 5.95
C SER A 50 0.53 41.08 6.43
N SER A 51 1.28 41.72 5.53
CA SER A 51 1.81 43.06 5.81
C SER A 51 0.69 44.03 5.52
N THR A 52 -0.13 44.32 6.54
CA THR A 52 -1.02 45.47 6.52
C THR A 52 -0.15 46.68 6.21
N ASP A 53 -0.42 47.34 5.09
CA ASP A 53 0.31 48.49 4.60
C ASP A 53 0.16 49.64 5.63
N THR A 54 1.00 49.65 6.67
CA THR A 54 1.18 50.78 7.57
C THR A 54 2.16 51.74 6.90
N GLY A 55 1.79 52.30 5.74
CA GLY A 55 2.40 53.54 5.30
C GLY A 55 2.13 54.60 6.38
N ASP A 56 3.15 55.40 6.74
CA ASP A 56 3.13 56.40 7.81
C ASP A 56 1.74 57.05 7.99
N THR A 57 0.96 56.52 8.94
CA THR A 57 -0.34 57.08 9.27
C THR A 57 -0.13 58.11 10.36
N ILE A 58 -0.45 59.37 10.05
CA ILE A 58 -0.44 60.44 11.05
C ILE A 58 -1.71 60.36 11.92
N GLY A 59 -1.57 60.77 13.19
CA GLY A 59 -2.68 60.76 14.13
C GLY A 59 -3.78 61.74 13.73
N LEU A 60 -5.05 61.44 14.07
CA LEU A 60 -6.16 62.32 13.72
C LEU A 60 -6.05 63.73 14.35
N ASN A 61 -5.35 63.83 15.48
CA ASN A 61 -5.02 65.11 16.12
C ASN A 61 -4.06 65.95 15.27
N GLU A 62 -3.03 65.33 14.71
CA GLU A 62 -2.05 65.99 13.83
C GLU A 62 -2.73 66.44 12.52
N VAL A 63 -3.67 65.62 12.03
CA VAL A 63 -4.55 66.01 10.92
C VAL A 63 -5.40 67.24 11.26
N ALA A 64 -5.99 67.28 12.46
CA ALA A 64 -6.76 68.43 12.91
C ALA A 64 -5.90 69.70 13.00
N ASP A 65 -4.65 69.58 13.46
CA ASP A 65 -3.69 70.70 13.52
C ASP A 65 -3.33 71.23 12.13
N HIS A 66 -3.03 70.35 11.16
CA HIS A 66 -2.74 70.76 9.78
C HIS A 66 -3.94 71.44 9.09
N ILE A 67 -5.16 70.99 9.43
CA ILE A 67 -6.38 71.62 8.93
C ILE A 67 -6.60 72.99 9.59
N ALA A 68 -6.39 73.10 10.91
CA ALA A 68 -6.52 74.35 11.66
C ALA A 68 -5.51 75.42 11.20
N ASN A 69 -4.30 74.99 10.79
CA ASN A 69 -3.25 75.85 10.25
C ASN A 69 -3.43 76.19 8.76
N ASP A 70 -4.53 75.78 8.13
CA ASP A 70 -4.86 76.02 6.70
C ASP A 70 -3.85 75.42 5.70
N GLU A 71 -3.16 74.34 6.08
CA GLU A 71 -2.11 73.70 5.28
C GLU A 71 -2.65 72.63 4.31
N VAL A 72 -3.92 72.26 4.44
CA VAL A 72 -4.56 71.18 3.66
C VAL A 72 -5.30 71.74 2.45
N LYS A 73 -5.01 71.19 1.27
CA LYS A 73 -5.61 71.55 -0.02
C LYS A 73 -6.90 70.78 -0.29
N LYS A 74 -6.89 69.48 -0.04
CA LYS A 74 -8.00 68.57 -0.35
C LYS A 74 -7.99 67.36 0.56
N ILE A 75 -9.17 66.89 0.93
CA ILE A 75 -9.34 65.67 1.72
C ILE A 75 -10.12 64.65 0.88
N THR A 76 -9.57 63.46 0.72
CA THR A 76 -10.23 62.34 0.04
C THR A 76 -10.52 61.23 1.04
N VAL A 77 -11.79 60.86 1.17
CA VAL A 77 -12.23 59.81 2.10
C VAL A 77 -12.58 58.54 1.30
N GLN A 78 -11.89 57.44 1.59
CA GLN A 78 -12.08 56.11 1.00
C GLN A 78 -12.33 55.08 2.10
N GLY A 79 -13.60 54.86 2.45
CA GLY A 79 -13.97 53.98 3.57
C GLY A 79 -13.43 54.51 4.90
N GLU A 80 -12.55 53.75 5.55
CA GLU A 80 -11.88 54.15 6.80
C GLU A 80 -10.60 54.97 6.57
N ILE A 81 -10.07 55.00 5.33
CA ILE A 81 -8.82 55.68 5.00
C ILE A 81 -9.12 57.11 4.52
N VAL A 82 -8.41 58.07 5.10
CA VAL A 82 -8.51 59.49 4.78
C VAL A 82 -7.16 59.95 4.27
N THR A 83 -7.12 60.54 3.08
CA THR A 83 -5.90 61.06 2.46
C THR A 83 -5.98 62.58 2.38
N LEU A 84 -4.94 63.25 2.86
CA LEU A 84 -4.78 64.69 2.85
C LEU A 84 -3.76 65.08 1.79
N GLU A 85 -4.12 65.98 0.89
CA GLU A 85 -3.19 66.67 0.01
C GLU A 85 -2.79 67.99 0.65
N MET A 86 -1.50 68.22 0.85
CA MET A 86 -0.99 69.47 1.44
C MET A 86 -0.92 70.58 0.37
N LYS A 87 -1.06 71.85 0.78
CA LYS A 87 -0.96 73.01 -0.14
C LYS A 87 0.47 73.31 -0.56
N ASN A 88 1.44 73.03 0.32
CA ASN A 88 2.84 73.46 0.19
C ASN A 88 3.81 72.34 -0.23
N SER A 89 3.34 71.10 -0.38
CA SER A 89 4.13 69.97 -0.87
C SER A 89 3.24 69.02 -1.69
N ASP A 90 3.82 68.28 -2.62
CA ASP A 90 3.15 67.16 -3.32
C ASP A 90 3.04 65.91 -2.41
N GLU A 91 3.27 66.07 -1.10
CA GLU A 91 3.15 64.98 -0.14
C GLU A 91 1.69 64.73 0.21
N THR A 92 1.33 63.44 0.24
CA THR A 92 0.01 62.99 0.67
C THR A 92 0.13 62.29 2.00
N LEU A 93 -0.55 62.83 3.01
CA LEU A 93 -0.58 62.25 4.34
C LEU A 93 -1.83 61.36 4.47
N ARG A 94 -1.71 60.23 5.15
CA ARG A 94 -2.81 59.28 5.34
C ARG A 94 -3.15 59.18 6.82
N THR A 95 -4.44 59.13 7.10
CA THR A 95 -4.94 58.80 8.45
C THR A 95 -6.10 57.82 8.35
N ARG A 96 -6.49 57.24 9.49
CA ARG A 96 -7.63 56.34 9.59
C ARG A 96 -8.69 56.96 10.49
N LYS A 97 -9.94 56.96 10.04
CA LYS A 97 -11.07 57.41 10.87
C LYS A 97 -11.37 56.39 11.96
N GLU A 98 -11.61 56.84 13.18
CA GLU A 98 -12.07 55.99 14.27
C GLU A 98 -13.60 55.85 14.22
N GLY A 99 -14.10 54.63 14.00
CA GLY A 99 -15.52 54.28 14.09
C GLY A 99 -16.42 54.80 12.95
N ASP A 100 -17.73 54.72 13.17
CA ASP A 100 -18.74 55.08 12.16
C ASP A 100 -19.07 56.59 12.09
N GLU A 101 -18.58 57.41 13.04
CA GLU A 101 -18.89 58.84 13.09
C GLU A 101 -18.30 59.62 11.92
N SER A 102 -19.02 60.56 11.31
CA SER A 102 -18.51 61.34 10.17
C SER A 102 -17.16 62.02 10.47
N LEU A 103 -16.22 62.03 9.51
CA LEU A 103 -14.91 62.71 9.68
C LEU A 103 -15.08 64.15 10.19
N LEU A 104 -16.13 64.82 9.70
CA LEU A 104 -16.48 66.18 10.06
C LEU A 104 -16.84 66.34 11.54
N SER A 105 -17.54 65.37 12.14
CA SER A 105 -17.89 65.45 13.56
C SER A 105 -16.67 65.27 14.45
N THR A 106 -15.76 64.36 14.07
CA THR A 106 -14.53 64.13 14.82
C THR A 106 -13.58 65.34 14.73
N LEU A 107 -13.40 65.93 13.55
CA LEU A 107 -12.57 67.13 13.38
C LEU A 107 -13.12 68.35 14.13
N LYS A 108 -14.46 68.50 14.18
CA LYS A 108 -15.11 69.54 14.97
C LYS A 108 -14.89 69.34 16.48
N ALA A 109 -14.96 68.10 16.96
CA ALA A 109 -14.68 67.76 18.35
C ALA A 109 -13.20 68.03 18.74
N LEU A 110 -12.28 67.92 17.78
CA LEU A 110 -10.86 68.22 17.95
C LEU A 110 -10.51 69.72 17.86
N GLY A 111 -11.50 70.61 17.68
CA GLY A 111 -11.30 72.06 17.77
C GLY A 111 -11.06 72.80 16.46
N VAL A 112 -11.29 72.15 15.30
CA VAL A 112 -11.13 72.80 13.99
C VAL A 112 -12.23 73.86 13.76
N PRO A 113 -11.89 75.11 13.39
CA PRO A 113 -12.86 76.17 13.09
C PRO A 113 -13.84 75.80 11.97
N GLU A 114 -15.14 76.05 12.17
CA GLU A 114 -16.19 75.72 11.16
C GLU A 114 -15.99 76.44 9.81
N GLU A 115 -15.32 77.58 9.81
CA GLU A 115 -15.07 78.39 8.62
C GLU A 115 -14.08 77.70 7.66
N GLN A 116 -13.09 77.00 8.21
CA GLN A 116 -12.11 76.23 7.43
C GLN A 116 -12.74 74.93 6.90
N LEU A 117 -13.55 74.25 7.72
CA LEU A 117 -14.26 73.02 7.31
C LEU A 117 -15.24 73.24 6.14
N ARG A 118 -15.81 74.44 6.00
CA ARG A 118 -16.70 74.78 4.87
C ARG A 118 -15.95 75.05 3.57
N ASN A 119 -14.71 75.52 3.65
CA ASN A 119 -13.89 75.87 2.49
C ASN A 119 -13.03 74.71 1.99
N LEU A 120 -13.01 73.58 2.70
CA LEU A 120 -12.27 72.39 2.33
C LEU A 120 -13.07 71.49 1.37
N PRO A 121 -12.55 71.21 0.15
CA PRO A 121 -13.17 70.25 -0.74
C PRO A 121 -12.95 68.83 -0.20
N ILE A 122 -14.04 68.18 0.22
CA ILE A 122 -14.04 66.79 0.68
C ILE A 122 -14.70 65.91 -0.39
N GLU A 123 -13.91 65.00 -0.97
CA GLU A 123 -14.42 64.01 -1.93
C GLU A 123 -14.52 62.64 -1.28
N VAL A 124 -15.71 62.02 -1.34
CA VAL A 124 -15.93 60.66 -0.87
C VAL A 124 -15.87 59.73 -2.07
N LEU A 125 -14.84 58.88 -2.12
CA LEU A 125 -14.66 57.90 -3.18
C LEU A 125 -14.99 56.50 -2.64
N SER A 126 -15.84 55.77 -3.37
CA SER A 126 -16.07 54.34 -3.09
C SER A 126 -14.84 53.54 -3.48
N ALA A 127 -14.36 52.66 -2.61
CA ALA A 127 -13.27 51.75 -2.94
C ALA A 127 -13.62 50.97 -4.23
N PRO A 128 -12.70 50.83 -5.20
CA PRO A 128 -13.01 50.17 -6.46
C PRO A 128 -13.32 48.69 -6.22
N ASN A 129 -14.60 48.33 -6.31
CA ASN A 129 -15.12 46.95 -6.17
C ASN A 129 -14.43 45.95 -7.12
N THR A 130 -13.82 46.43 -8.20
CA THR A 130 -13.04 45.62 -9.14
C THR A 130 -11.81 44.98 -8.48
N ALA A 131 -11.12 45.67 -7.58
CA ALA A 131 -9.98 45.12 -6.86
C ALA A 131 -10.40 43.96 -5.93
N ILE A 132 -11.57 44.09 -5.31
CA ILE A 132 -12.15 43.04 -4.46
C ILE A 132 -12.49 41.83 -5.34
N ILE A 133 -13.27 42.00 -6.41
CA ILE A 133 -13.67 40.90 -7.30
C ILE A 133 -12.45 40.18 -7.89
N LEU A 134 -11.42 40.92 -8.33
CA LEU A 134 -10.21 40.33 -8.89
C LEU A 134 -9.42 39.53 -7.83
N ASN A 135 -9.36 40.03 -6.59
CA ASN A 135 -8.69 39.34 -5.48
C ASN A 135 -9.41 38.03 -5.11
N TRP A 136 -10.75 38.06 -5.05
CA TRP A 136 -11.57 36.85 -4.85
C TRP A 136 -11.34 35.82 -5.97
N LEU A 137 -11.27 36.26 -7.23
CA LEU A 137 -11.02 35.38 -8.36
C LEU A 137 -9.62 34.73 -8.30
N ILE A 138 -8.59 35.52 -7.97
CA ILE A 138 -7.21 35.04 -7.81
C ILE A 138 -7.09 34.05 -6.64
N MET A 139 -7.89 34.23 -5.58
CA MET A 139 -7.93 33.32 -4.43
C MET A 139 -8.64 31.99 -4.75
N ILE A 140 -9.74 32.01 -5.50
CA ILE A 140 -10.56 30.82 -5.79
C ILE A 140 -9.99 30.00 -6.95
N LEU A 141 -9.36 30.63 -7.95
CA LEU A 141 -8.79 29.96 -9.13
C LEU A 141 -7.89 28.74 -8.80
N PRO A 142 -6.91 28.80 -7.89
CA PRO A 142 -6.08 27.64 -7.55
C PRO A 142 -6.86 26.50 -6.88
N MET A 143 -7.86 26.82 -6.06
CA MET A 143 -8.73 25.82 -5.42
C MET A 143 -9.54 25.04 -6.48
N VAL A 144 -10.08 25.76 -7.47
CA VAL A 144 -10.83 25.16 -8.58
C VAL A 144 -9.94 24.31 -9.48
N LEU A 145 -8.71 24.74 -9.76
CA LEU A 145 -7.75 23.97 -10.55
C LEU A 145 -7.35 22.66 -9.86
N ILE A 146 -7.09 22.68 -8.55
CA ILE A 146 -6.79 21.47 -7.77
C ILE A 146 -7.99 20.52 -7.78
N PHE A 147 -9.20 21.04 -7.53
CA PHE A 147 -10.41 20.23 -7.52
C PHE A 147 -10.71 19.61 -8.88
N GLY A 148 -10.57 20.38 -9.96
CA GLY A 148 -10.73 19.90 -11.34
C GLY A 148 -9.69 18.86 -11.72
N PHE A 149 -8.42 19.05 -11.32
CA PHE A 149 -7.35 18.07 -11.53
C PHE A 149 -7.58 16.78 -10.74
N PHE A 150 -8.11 16.88 -9.51
CA PHE A 150 -8.45 15.71 -8.71
C PHE A 150 -9.59 14.90 -9.34
N ILE A 151 -10.62 15.57 -9.86
CA ILE A 151 -11.69 14.93 -10.64
C ILE A 151 -11.12 14.29 -11.91
N PHE A 152 -10.17 14.93 -12.60
CA PHE A 152 -9.52 14.38 -13.79
C PHE A 152 -8.74 13.09 -13.48
N ILE A 153 -7.96 13.06 -12.38
CA ILE A 153 -7.29 11.84 -11.91
C ILE A 153 -8.30 10.76 -11.55
N MET A 154 -9.39 11.11 -10.85
CA MET A 154 -10.42 10.14 -10.48
C MET A 154 -11.12 9.54 -11.72
N ARG A 155 -11.39 10.34 -12.75
CA ARG A 155 -11.94 9.87 -14.03
C ARG A 155 -10.94 9.02 -14.81
N GLN A 156 -9.65 9.36 -14.77
CA GLN A 156 -8.60 8.55 -15.41
C GLN A 156 -8.34 7.23 -14.67
N ALA A 157 -8.47 7.23 -13.34
CA ALA A 157 -8.42 6.02 -12.51
C ALA A 157 -9.68 5.15 -12.65
N GLY A 158 -10.85 5.75 -12.90
CA GLY A 158 -12.11 5.02 -13.12
C GLY A 158 -12.14 4.18 -14.40
N ASN A 159 -11.52 4.64 -15.49
CA ASN A 159 -11.53 3.94 -16.78
C ASN A 159 -10.38 2.93 -16.98
N GLY A 160 -9.54 2.69 -15.96
CA GLY A 160 -8.44 1.71 -16.05
C GLY A 160 -7.92 1.13 -14.73
N GLY A 161 -8.50 1.53 -13.59
CA GLY A 161 -8.03 1.19 -12.24
C GLY A 161 -8.94 0.25 -11.45
N GLN A 162 -10.18 0.01 -11.90
CA GLN A 162 -11.10 -0.89 -11.19
C GLN A 162 -10.58 -2.34 -11.12
N ASN A 163 -9.74 -2.75 -12.08
CA ASN A 163 -9.06 -4.03 -12.03
C ASN A 163 -7.82 -4.08 -11.14
N ARG A 164 -7.26 -2.96 -10.67
CA ARG A 164 -6.02 -2.96 -9.86
C ARG A 164 -6.27 -2.90 -8.36
N ALA A 165 -7.33 -2.22 -7.90
CA ALA A 165 -7.69 -2.21 -6.48
C ALA A 165 -8.22 -3.58 -6.01
N MET A 166 -8.94 -4.31 -6.87
CA MET A 166 -9.42 -5.67 -6.60
C MET A 166 -8.33 -6.76 -6.77
N GLN A 167 -7.15 -6.39 -7.29
CA GLN A 167 -5.97 -7.26 -7.40
C GLN A 167 -5.04 -7.21 -6.17
N PHE A 168 -5.34 -6.38 -5.17
CA PHE A 168 -4.56 -6.37 -3.92
C PHE A 168 -4.82 -7.61 -3.03
N GLY A 169 -5.89 -8.36 -3.28
CA GLY A 169 -6.23 -9.60 -2.55
C GLY A 169 -5.99 -10.91 -3.33
N ARG A 170 -5.88 -10.86 -4.67
CA ARG A 170 -5.42 -12.02 -5.43
C ARG A 170 -3.91 -11.97 -5.43
N SER A 171 -3.30 -12.88 -4.69
CA SER A 171 -1.86 -13.06 -4.71
C SER A 171 -1.36 -12.98 -6.15
N ARG A 172 -0.30 -12.21 -6.40
CA ARG A 172 0.60 -12.51 -7.51
C ARG A 172 1.36 -13.79 -7.15
N ALA A 173 0.63 -14.88 -6.89
CA ALA A 173 1.16 -16.20 -7.09
C ALA A 173 1.61 -16.19 -8.54
N ARG A 174 2.93 -16.10 -8.73
CA ARG A 174 3.63 -16.39 -9.97
C ARG A 174 2.83 -17.46 -10.69
N LYS A 175 2.12 -17.09 -11.77
CA LYS A 175 1.25 -17.97 -12.57
C LYS A 175 1.53 -19.45 -12.29
N LEU A 176 0.83 -20.04 -11.31
CA LEU A 176 0.75 -21.49 -11.17
C LEU A 176 -0.26 -21.99 -12.22
N ASP A 177 -0.18 -21.44 -13.44
CA ASP A 177 -0.92 -21.93 -14.60
C ASP A 177 -0.36 -23.29 -15.05
N ASN A 178 0.80 -23.70 -14.52
CA ASN A 178 1.32 -25.05 -14.65
C ASN A 178 1.52 -25.61 -13.24
N ALA A 179 0.55 -26.37 -12.75
CA ALA A 179 0.85 -27.40 -11.76
C ALA A 179 2.04 -28.20 -12.29
N ASP A 180 3.13 -28.25 -11.53
CA ASP A 180 4.36 -28.87 -11.99
C ASP A 180 4.09 -30.36 -12.17
N ARG A 181 4.56 -30.95 -13.27
CA ARG A 181 4.50 -32.39 -13.47
C ARG A 181 5.91 -32.91 -13.29
N PRO A 182 6.33 -33.21 -12.05
CA PRO A 182 7.68 -33.65 -11.79
C PRO A 182 7.94 -34.94 -12.57
N THR A 183 9.10 -35.01 -13.22
CA THR A 183 9.58 -36.23 -13.90
C THR A 183 10.40 -37.13 -12.97
N VAL A 184 10.63 -36.68 -11.73
CA VAL A 184 11.39 -37.41 -10.71
C VAL A 184 10.56 -38.59 -10.24
N THR A 185 11.17 -39.77 -10.14
CA THR A 185 10.52 -41.01 -9.67
C THR A 185 11.19 -41.54 -8.40
N PHE A 186 10.72 -42.67 -7.83
CA PHE A 186 11.37 -43.24 -6.65
C PHE A 186 12.78 -43.75 -6.92
N ASP A 187 13.09 -44.09 -8.17
CA ASP A 187 14.43 -44.50 -8.60
C ASP A 187 15.46 -43.36 -8.48
N ASP A 188 15.01 -42.11 -8.58
CA ASP A 188 15.86 -40.91 -8.44
C ASP A 188 16.14 -40.56 -6.97
N VAL A 189 15.47 -41.21 -6.02
CA VAL A 189 15.66 -41.01 -4.59
C VAL A 189 16.51 -42.14 -4.04
N ALA A 190 17.70 -41.84 -3.52
CA ALA A 190 18.51 -42.85 -2.84
C ALA A 190 18.01 -43.09 -1.39
N GLY A 191 18.07 -44.34 -0.93
CA GLY A 191 17.72 -44.72 0.43
C GLY A 191 16.25 -44.52 0.81
N SER A 192 15.99 -44.39 2.11
CA SER A 192 14.66 -44.19 2.71
C SER A 192 13.63 -45.24 2.28
N ASP A 193 14.03 -46.51 2.25
CA ASP A 193 13.22 -47.61 1.71
C ASP A 193 11.91 -47.80 2.50
N GLU A 194 11.93 -47.62 3.82
CA GLU A 194 10.74 -47.65 4.66
C GLU A 194 9.76 -46.52 4.27
N ALA A 195 10.27 -45.30 4.09
CA ALA A 195 9.46 -44.15 3.72
C ALA A 195 8.87 -44.30 2.30
N LYS A 196 9.66 -44.84 1.35
CA LYS A 196 9.18 -45.16 -0.01
C LYS A 196 8.08 -46.21 0.04
N GLN A 197 8.23 -47.25 0.84
CA GLN A 197 7.24 -48.31 0.97
C GLN A 197 5.91 -47.76 1.53
N GLU A 198 5.95 -46.91 2.55
CA GLU A 198 4.73 -46.27 3.07
C GLU A 198 4.08 -45.33 2.05
N LEU A 199 4.88 -44.60 1.28
CA LEU A 199 4.38 -43.69 0.24
C LEU A 199 3.92 -44.40 -1.03
N GLN A 200 4.34 -45.65 -1.27
CA GLN A 200 3.90 -46.46 -2.40
C GLN A 200 2.38 -46.67 -2.38
N GLU A 201 1.77 -46.81 -1.20
CA GLU A 201 0.31 -46.91 -1.05
C GLU A 201 -0.40 -45.64 -1.56
N VAL A 202 0.19 -44.47 -1.32
CA VAL A 202 -0.33 -43.18 -1.78
C VAL A 202 -0.25 -43.08 -3.31
N VAL A 203 0.85 -43.57 -3.90
CA VAL A 203 1.02 -43.65 -5.36
C VAL A 203 -0.04 -44.56 -5.98
N GLU A 204 -0.23 -45.77 -5.42
CA GLU A 204 -1.22 -46.72 -5.93
C GLU A 204 -2.64 -46.15 -5.85
N PHE A 205 -2.96 -45.42 -4.77
CA PHE A 205 -4.23 -44.73 -4.63
C PHE A 205 -4.46 -43.70 -5.74
N LEU A 206 -3.47 -42.85 -6.04
CA LEU A 206 -3.60 -41.81 -7.06
C LEU A 206 -3.68 -42.41 -8.48
N LYS A 207 -3.10 -43.59 -8.71
CA LYS A 207 -3.19 -44.33 -9.98
C LYS A 207 -4.53 -45.07 -10.14
N GLU A 208 -4.99 -45.74 -9.09
CA GLU A 208 -6.16 -46.64 -9.13
C GLU A 208 -7.21 -46.31 -8.04
N PRO A 209 -7.77 -45.09 -7.99
CA PRO A 209 -8.66 -44.67 -6.89
C PRO A 209 -9.93 -45.54 -6.78
N GLN A 210 -10.40 -46.10 -7.91
CA GLN A 210 -11.60 -46.94 -7.96
C GLN A 210 -11.43 -48.26 -7.19
N LYS A 211 -10.22 -48.82 -7.17
CA LYS A 211 -9.91 -50.07 -6.44
C LYS A 211 -10.07 -49.88 -4.94
N PHE A 212 -9.61 -48.75 -4.41
CA PHE A 212 -9.74 -48.39 -2.99
C PHE A 212 -11.18 -48.07 -2.61
N ALA A 213 -11.91 -47.36 -3.47
CA ALA A 213 -13.34 -47.07 -3.27
C ALA A 213 -14.18 -48.36 -3.22
N ALA A 214 -13.91 -49.34 -4.09
CA ALA A 214 -14.61 -50.62 -4.10
C ALA A 214 -14.37 -51.46 -2.84
N LEU A 215 -13.21 -51.31 -2.19
CA LEU A 215 -12.87 -51.96 -0.93
C LEU A 215 -13.45 -51.23 0.31
N GLY A 216 -14.07 -50.06 0.12
CA GLY A 216 -14.56 -49.21 1.21
C GLY A 216 -13.44 -48.64 2.08
N ALA A 217 -12.19 -48.66 1.58
CA ALA A 217 -11.05 -48.13 2.30
C ALA A 217 -11.14 -46.59 2.34
N ARG A 218 -10.95 -46.01 3.53
CA ARG A 218 -10.85 -44.55 3.67
C ARG A 218 -9.47 -44.11 3.23
N ILE A 219 -9.47 -43.12 2.35
CA ILE A 219 -8.27 -42.55 1.73
C ILE A 219 -7.55 -41.67 2.76
N PRO A 220 -6.22 -41.77 2.89
CA PRO A 220 -5.46 -40.83 3.70
C PRO A 220 -5.53 -39.44 3.06
N LYS A 221 -6.18 -38.50 3.74
CA LYS A 221 -6.29 -37.11 3.28
C LYS A 221 -4.96 -36.37 3.38
N GLY A 222 -4.13 -36.75 4.34
CA GLY A 222 -2.89 -36.05 4.65
C GLY A 222 -1.78 -36.97 5.13
N VAL A 223 -0.60 -36.80 4.53
CA VAL A 223 0.64 -37.46 4.96
C VAL A 223 1.57 -36.42 5.56
N LEU A 224 2.03 -36.64 6.79
CA LEU A 224 3.05 -35.81 7.43
C LEU A 224 4.40 -36.51 7.37
N MET A 225 5.33 -35.95 6.60
CA MET A 225 6.73 -36.36 6.57
C MET A 225 7.53 -35.65 7.66
N VAL A 226 8.17 -36.44 8.51
CA VAL A 226 8.93 -35.97 9.66
C VAL A 226 10.37 -36.40 9.51
N GLY A 227 11.32 -35.47 9.63
CA GLY A 227 12.74 -35.83 9.56
C GLY A 227 13.65 -34.62 9.71
N SER A 228 14.95 -34.86 9.88
CA SER A 228 15.95 -33.78 9.94
C SER A 228 15.94 -32.92 8.66
N PRO A 229 16.38 -31.65 8.72
CA PRO A 229 16.57 -30.86 7.50
C PRO A 229 17.58 -31.55 6.58
N GLY A 230 17.34 -31.50 5.27
CA GLY A 230 18.23 -32.08 4.26
C GLY A 230 18.08 -33.59 4.00
N THR A 231 17.10 -34.28 4.62
CA THR A 231 16.84 -35.73 4.37
C THR A 231 16.01 -36.01 3.11
N GLY A 232 15.88 -35.05 2.19
CA GLY A 232 15.21 -35.29 0.91
C GLY A 232 13.67 -35.34 0.95
N LYS A 233 13.00 -34.90 2.02
CA LYS A 233 11.52 -34.84 2.13
C LYS A 233 10.83 -34.23 0.88
N THR A 234 11.30 -33.07 0.43
CA THR A 234 10.77 -32.38 -0.75
C THR A 234 11.01 -33.18 -2.04
N LEU A 235 12.14 -33.87 -2.15
CA LEU A 235 12.47 -34.72 -3.30
C LEU A 235 11.57 -35.97 -3.32
N LEU A 236 11.38 -36.60 -2.16
CA LEU A 236 10.50 -37.75 -1.99
C LEU A 236 9.04 -37.39 -2.32
N ALA A 237 8.55 -36.21 -1.89
CA ALA A 237 7.22 -35.72 -2.26
C ALA A 237 7.04 -35.58 -3.79
N LYS A 238 8.07 -35.05 -4.48
CA LYS A 238 8.07 -34.93 -5.94
C LYS A 238 8.11 -36.29 -6.62
N ALA A 239 8.87 -37.24 -6.07
CA ALA A 239 8.92 -38.62 -6.55
C ALA A 239 7.55 -39.30 -6.47
N VAL A 240 6.80 -39.12 -5.38
CA VAL A 240 5.41 -39.63 -5.27
C VAL A 240 4.53 -39.09 -6.40
N ALA A 241 4.62 -37.79 -6.70
CA ALA A 241 3.84 -37.17 -7.76
C ALA A 241 4.25 -37.63 -9.17
N GLY A 242 5.56 -37.77 -9.42
CA GLY A 242 6.07 -38.26 -10.69
C GLY A 242 5.75 -39.74 -10.92
N GLU A 243 5.84 -40.56 -9.89
CA GLU A 243 5.40 -41.95 -9.90
C GLU A 243 3.91 -42.07 -10.23
N ALA A 244 3.07 -41.28 -9.56
CA ALA A 244 1.63 -41.25 -9.79
C ALA A 244 1.24 -40.58 -11.13
N GLY A 245 2.13 -39.80 -11.74
CA GLY A 245 1.86 -39.04 -12.96
C GLY A 245 0.85 -37.90 -12.77
N VAL A 246 0.71 -37.39 -11.55
CA VAL A 246 -0.28 -36.36 -11.19
C VAL A 246 0.36 -34.97 -11.06
N PRO A 247 -0.42 -33.89 -11.22
CA PRO A 247 0.07 -32.54 -10.95
C PRO A 247 0.52 -32.35 -9.50
N PHE A 248 1.59 -31.58 -9.32
CA PHE A 248 2.21 -31.27 -8.04
C PHE A 248 2.15 -29.76 -7.76
N PHE A 249 1.45 -29.38 -6.69
CA PHE A 249 1.43 -28.03 -6.17
C PHE A 249 2.37 -27.95 -4.98
N SER A 250 3.30 -27.00 -4.98
CA SER A 250 4.25 -26.80 -3.88
C SER A 250 4.08 -25.41 -3.29
N SER A 251 4.03 -25.32 -1.97
CA SER A 251 4.10 -24.06 -1.25
C SER A 251 4.91 -24.26 0.04
N SER A 252 5.62 -23.23 0.50
CA SER A 252 6.26 -23.26 1.82
C SER A 252 5.29 -22.71 2.85
N GLY A 253 5.24 -23.31 4.03
CA GLY A 253 4.43 -22.87 5.17
C GLY A 253 4.73 -21.42 5.55
N SER A 254 5.97 -20.95 5.32
CA SER A 254 6.36 -19.56 5.53
C SER A 254 5.67 -18.58 4.57
N GLU A 255 5.25 -19.02 3.37
CA GLU A 255 4.52 -18.18 2.41
C GLU A 255 3.10 -17.84 2.87
N PHE A 256 2.58 -18.55 3.87
CA PHE A 256 1.28 -18.25 4.45
C PHE A 256 1.36 -17.37 5.70
N VAL A 257 2.55 -16.97 6.13
CA VAL A 257 2.76 -16.09 7.30
C VAL A 257 3.13 -14.70 6.80
N GLU A 258 2.19 -13.77 6.88
CA GLU A 258 2.34 -12.40 6.39
C GLU A 258 2.02 -11.37 7.49
N MET A 259 2.52 -10.14 7.32
CA MET A 259 2.24 -9.03 8.26
C MET A 259 0.78 -8.56 8.22
N PHE A 260 0.03 -8.93 7.17
CA PHE A 260 -1.35 -8.50 6.97
C PHE A 260 -2.31 -9.65 7.30
N VAL A 261 -3.22 -9.38 8.24
CA VAL A 261 -4.26 -10.34 8.67
C VAL A 261 -5.09 -10.80 7.48
N GLY A 262 -5.33 -12.12 7.39
CA GLY A 262 -6.19 -12.73 6.39
C GLY A 262 -5.56 -13.01 5.01
N VAL A 263 -4.34 -12.53 4.75
CA VAL A 263 -3.64 -12.81 3.47
C VAL A 263 -3.25 -14.29 3.36
N GLY A 264 -2.70 -14.87 4.44
CA GLY A 264 -2.37 -16.30 4.51
C GLY A 264 -3.58 -17.19 4.23
N ALA A 265 -4.68 -16.96 4.94
CA ALA A 265 -5.94 -17.71 4.76
C ALA A 265 -6.51 -17.59 3.33
N SER A 266 -6.40 -16.44 2.67
CA SER A 266 -6.84 -16.31 1.27
C SER A 266 -5.97 -17.13 0.31
N ARG A 267 -4.65 -17.17 0.51
CA ARG A 267 -3.73 -17.99 -0.31
C ARG A 267 -4.01 -19.48 -0.14
N VAL A 268 -4.34 -19.91 1.08
CA VAL A 268 -4.77 -21.28 1.35
C VAL A 268 -6.00 -21.60 0.52
N ARG A 269 -7.07 -20.78 0.58
CA ARG A 269 -8.28 -21.01 -0.24
C ARG A 269 -7.96 -21.09 -1.74
N ASP A 270 -7.17 -20.16 -2.25
CA ASP A 270 -6.79 -20.11 -3.67
C ASP A 270 -6.03 -21.38 -4.09
N LEU A 271 -5.09 -21.86 -3.25
CA LEU A 271 -4.33 -23.10 -3.48
C LEU A 271 -5.27 -24.31 -3.56
N PHE A 272 -6.18 -24.43 -2.59
CA PHE A 272 -7.13 -25.52 -2.53
C PHE A 272 -8.16 -25.47 -3.68
N GLU A 273 -8.60 -24.29 -4.11
CA GLU A 273 -9.48 -24.14 -5.27
C GLU A 273 -8.79 -24.57 -6.58
N GLN A 274 -7.50 -24.22 -6.74
CA GLN A 274 -6.71 -24.65 -7.89
C GLN A 274 -6.47 -26.17 -7.89
N ALA A 275 -6.19 -26.76 -6.72
CA ALA A 275 -6.05 -28.20 -6.58
C ALA A 275 -7.34 -28.95 -6.93
N LYS A 276 -8.50 -28.45 -6.47
CA LYS A 276 -9.83 -28.99 -6.82
C LYS A 276 -10.07 -29.01 -8.34
N LYS A 277 -9.63 -27.98 -9.07
CA LYS A 277 -9.74 -27.92 -10.54
C LYS A 277 -8.80 -28.87 -11.28
N ASN A 278 -7.72 -29.31 -10.64
CA ASN A 278 -6.68 -30.17 -11.22
C ASN A 278 -6.63 -31.57 -10.58
N SER A 279 -7.70 -32.01 -9.92
CA SER A 279 -7.81 -33.35 -9.33
C SER A 279 -7.79 -34.44 -10.41
N PRO A 280 -7.07 -35.58 -10.21
CA PRO A 280 -6.28 -35.92 -9.03
C PRO A 280 -4.95 -35.16 -8.98
N CYS A 281 -4.54 -34.69 -7.80
CA CYS A 281 -3.27 -33.97 -7.63
C CYS A 281 -2.71 -34.09 -6.20
N ILE A 282 -1.44 -33.68 -6.04
CA ILE A 282 -0.77 -33.58 -4.75
C ILE A 282 -0.54 -32.11 -4.38
N ILE A 283 -0.88 -31.75 -3.14
CA ILE A 283 -0.49 -30.48 -2.53
C ILE A 283 0.64 -30.76 -1.55
N PHE A 284 1.82 -30.23 -1.81
CA PHE A 284 2.97 -30.28 -0.92
C PHE A 284 3.14 -28.97 -0.15
N VAL A 285 3.17 -29.07 1.18
CA VAL A 285 3.45 -27.95 2.07
C VAL A 285 4.74 -28.22 2.84
N ASP A 286 5.82 -27.54 2.47
CA ASP A 286 7.08 -27.62 3.21
C ASP A 286 7.02 -26.73 4.46
N GLU A 287 7.82 -27.01 5.49
CA GLU A 287 7.89 -26.21 6.72
C GLU A 287 6.51 -25.88 7.32
N ILE A 288 5.62 -26.88 7.42
CA ILE A 288 4.27 -26.71 7.96
C ILE A 288 4.29 -26.17 9.40
N ASP A 289 5.40 -26.31 10.12
CA ASP A 289 5.63 -25.77 11.46
C ASP A 289 5.67 -24.23 11.51
N ALA A 290 5.81 -23.54 10.38
CA ALA A 290 5.68 -22.09 10.32
C ALA A 290 4.26 -21.60 10.68
N VAL A 291 3.23 -22.33 10.21
CA VAL A 291 1.80 -22.06 10.45
C VAL A 291 1.18 -22.98 11.49
N GLY A 292 1.69 -24.20 11.62
CA GLY A 292 1.12 -25.26 12.45
C GLY A 292 1.60 -25.28 13.88
N ARG A 293 2.35 -24.27 14.34
CA ARG A 293 2.90 -24.26 15.70
C ARG A 293 1.82 -24.06 16.75
N HIS A 294 1.75 -24.96 17.73
CA HIS A 294 0.84 -24.85 18.87
C HIS A 294 1.14 -23.61 19.72
N ARG A 295 0.09 -22.90 20.13
CA ARG A 295 0.19 -21.70 20.97
C ARG A 295 0.73 -22.01 22.38
N GLY A 296 1.54 -21.10 22.91
CA GLY A 296 1.69 -20.87 24.35
C GLY A 296 0.91 -19.62 24.76
N ALA A 297 0.40 -19.56 26.00
CA ALA A 297 -0.56 -18.57 26.53
C ALA A 297 -0.09 -17.09 26.60
N GLY A 298 0.56 -16.56 25.55
CA GLY A 298 0.96 -15.16 25.44
C GLY A 298 -0.17 -14.28 24.88
N MET A 299 -0.44 -13.17 25.57
CA MET A 299 -1.23 -12.02 25.10
C MET A 299 -0.37 -11.24 24.08
N GLY A 300 -0.75 -11.23 22.80
CA GLY A 300 -0.10 -10.42 21.77
C GLY A 300 -0.66 -10.69 20.38
N GLY A 301 -1.31 -9.69 19.77
CA GLY A 301 -2.09 -9.77 18.51
C GLY A 301 -1.29 -9.98 17.22
N GLY A 302 -0.07 -10.51 17.30
CA GLY A 302 0.68 -10.99 16.12
C GLY A 302 0.39 -12.46 15.78
N ASN A 303 -0.37 -13.17 16.63
CA ASN A 303 -0.66 -14.59 16.48
C ASN A 303 -1.96 -14.88 15.71
N ASP A 304 -2.84 -13.88 15.56
CA ASP A 304 -4.18 -14.06 15.00
C ASP A 304 -4.13 -14.53 13.53
N GLU A 305 -3.13 -14.07 12.79
CA GLU A 305 -2.94 -14.41 11.37
C GLU A 305 -2.53 -15.87 11.16
N ARG A 306 -1.61 -16.39 11.99
CA ARG A 306 -1.16 -17.78 11.91
C ARG A 306 -2.26 -18.74 12.31
N GLU A 307 -2.98 -18.42 13.37
CA GLU A 307 -4.12 -19.24 13.84
C GLU A 307 -5.26 -19.23 12.82
N GLN A 308 -5.57 -18.08 12.22
CA GLN A 308 -6.56 -17.98 11.16
C GLN A 308 -6.17 -18.82 9.93
N THR A 309 -4.90 -18.73 9.52
CA THR A 309 -4.37 -19.48 8.38
C THR A 309 -4.35 -20.99 8.67
N LEU A 310 -3.91 -21.41 9.84
CA LEU A 310 -3.96 -22.80 10.29
C LEU A 310 -5.38 -23.35 10.26
N ASN A 311 -6.33 -22.63 10.88
CA ASN A 311 -7.73 -23.02 10.87
C ASN A 311 -8.30 -23.10 9.46
N GLN A 312 -7.88 -22.23 8.54
CA GLN A 312 -8.29 -22.33 7.14
C GLN A 312 -7.77 -23.61 6.48
N ILE A 313 -6.52 -24.02 6.72
CA ILE A 313 -6.00 -25.31 6.24
C ILE A 313 -6.86 -26.45 6.78
N LEU A 314 -7.16 -26.44 8.09
CA LEU A 314 -7.98 -27.47 8.72
C LEU A 314 -9.39 -27.56 8.12
N VAL A 315 -10.03 -26.41 7.86
CA VAL A 315 -11.35 -26.35 7.23
C VAL A 315 -11.31 -26.90 5.79
N GLU A 316 -10.28 -26.57 5.01
CA GLU A 316 -10.15 -27.11 3.65
C GLU A 316 -9.87 -28.62 3.65
N MET A 317 -9.08 -29.13 4.60
CA MET A 317 -8.83 -30.57 4.77
C MET A 317 -10.10 -31.35 5.15
N ASP A 318 -10.86 -30.82 6.11
CA ASP A 318 -12.10 -31.44 6.58
C ASP A 318 -13.19 -31.35 5.48
N GLY A 319 -13.17 -30.29 4.67
CA GLY A 319 -14.12 -30.02 3.59
C GLY A 319 -13.98 -30.87 2.32
N PHE A 320 -12.97 -31.73 2.22
CA PHE A 320 -12.87 -32.71 1.13
C PHE A 320 -13.92 -33.82 1.29
N ASP A 321 -14.71 -34.00 0.24
CA ASP A 321 -15.58 -35.16 0.09
C ASP A 321 -14.74 -36.39 -0.31
N THR A 322 -15.26 -37.59 -0.11
CA THR A 322 -14.56 -38.84 -0.50
C THR A 322 -14.29 -38.93 -2.01
N ASP A 323 -14.98 -38.12 -2.81
CA ASP A 323 -14.87 -38.10 -4.26
C ASP A 323 -13.73 -37.20 -4.78
N THR A 324 -13.15 -36.35 -3.92
CA THR A 324 -12.02 -35.50 -4.29
C THR A 324 -10.68 -36.21 -4.09
N ASN A 325 -10.08 -36.70 -5.18
CA ASN A 325 -8.78 -37.41 -5.20
C ASN A 325 -7.57 -36.47 -5.01
N ILE A 326 -7.53 -35.75 -3.90
CA ILE A 326 -6.47 -34.82 -3.55
C ILE A 326 -5.76 -35.34 -2.31
N VAL A 327 -4.43 -35.45 -2.38
CA VAL A 327 -3.60 -35.84 -1.23
C VAL A 327 -2.73 -34.67 -0.81
N ILE A 328 -2.75 -34.33 0.48
CA ILE A 328 -1.86 -33.33 1.03
C ILE A 328 -0.64 -34.03 1.62
N ILE A 329 0.55 -33.60 1.25
CA ILE A 329 1.81 -34.04 1.85
C ILE A 329 2.43 -32.83 2.54
N ALA A 330 2.61 -32.89 3.86
CA ALA A 330 3.29 -31.83 4.62
C ALA A 330 4.65 -32.31 5.12
N ALA A 331 5.64 -31.44 5.14
CA ALA A 331 6.95 -31.73 5.70
C ALA A 331 7.24 -30.85 6.92
N THR A 332 7.82 -31.45 7.96
CA THR A 332 8.30 -30.72 9.13
C THR A 332 9.63 -31.27 9.63
N ASN A 333 10.43 -30.39 10.21
CA ASN A 333 11.62 -30.77 10.98
C ASN A 333 11.33 -30.84 12.49
N ARG A 334 10.15 -30.37 12.93
CA ARG A 334 9.81 -30.15 14.34
C ARG A 334 8.38 -30.65 14.64
N PRO A 335 8.16 -31.97 14.67
CA PRO A 335 6.83 -32.53 14.91
C PRO A 335 6.31 -32.23 16.33
N ASP A 336 7.21 -31.95 17.27
CA ASP A 336 6.96 -31.71 18.69
C ASP A 336 6.20 -30.41 18.97
N ILE A 337 6.38 -29.39 18.12
CA ILE A 337 5.73 -28.08 18.28
C ILE A 337 4.44 -27.95 17.48
N LEU A 338 4.05 -28.96 16.72
CA LEU A 338 2.86 -28.90 15.89
C LEU A 338 1.59 -28.96 16.74
N ASP A 339 0.56 -28.26 16.28
CA ASP A 339 -0.77 -28.32 16.87
C ASP A 339 -1.33 -29.75 16.77
N PRO A 340 -1.73 -30.38 17.89
CA PRO A 340 -2.34 -31.70 17.88
C PRO A 340 -3.57 -31.80 17.00
N ALA A 341 -4.25 -30.68 16.70
CA ALA A 341 -5.38 -30.62 15.78
C ALA A 341 -5.00 -31.07 14.37
N LEU A 342 -3.77 -30.81 13.89
CA LEU A 342 -3.29 -31.27 12.59
C LEU A 342 -3.14 -32.80 12.53
N LEU A 343 -2.80 -33.41 13.67
CA LEU A 343 -2.50 -34.84 13.79
C LEU A 343 -3.73 -35.71 14.06
N ARG A 344 -4.92 -35.12 14.08
CA ARG A 344 -6.17 -35.86 14.32
C ARG A 344 -6.54 -36.71 13.10
N PRO A 345 -7.18 -37.88 13.30
CA PRO A 345 -7.68 -38.70 12.20
C PRO A 345 -8.57 -37.89 11.24
N GLY A 346 -8.36 -38.07 9.94
CA GLY A 346 -9.04 -37.30 8.89
C GLY A 346 -8.28 -36.04 8.42
N ARG A 347 -7.14 -35.72 9.04
CA ARG A 347 -6.22 -34.64 8.60
C ARG A 347 -4.89 -35.25 8.20
N PHE A 348 -3.83 -35.10 9.00
CA PHE A 348 -2.58 -35.83 8.82
C PHE A 348 -2.63 -37.14 9.58
N ASP A 349 -3.33 -38.11 8.99
CA ASP A 349 -3.56 -39.44 9.56
C ASP A 349 -2.37 -40.40 9.35
N ARG A 350 -1.57 -40.17 8.30
CA ARG A 350 -0.30 -40.88 8.08
C ARG A 350 0.89 -40.04 8.52
N LYS A 351 1.83 -40.68 9.22
CA LYS A 351 3.12 -40.10 9.60
C LYS A 351 4.23 -40.96 9.03
N VAL A 352 5.01 -40.39 8.13
CA VAL A 352 6.15 -41.06 7.50
C VAL A 352 7.42 -40.45 8.09
N ILE A 353 8.26 -41.29 8.69
CA ILE A 353 9.55 -40.85 9.22
C ILE A 353 10.58 -40.95 8.09
N VAL A 354 11.27 -39.84 7.81
CA VAL A 354 12.36 -39.77 6.84
C VAL A 354 13.65 -39.63 7.62
N ASP A 355 14.26 -40.78 7.87
CA ASP A 355 15.49 -40.88 8.63
C ASP A 355 16.68 -40.26 7.91
N ARG A 356 17.77 -40.11 8.66
CA ARG A 356 19.03 -39.68 8.07
C ARG A 356 19.56 -40.77 7.15
N PRO A 357 20.23 -40.40 6.05
CA PRO A 357 20.85 -41.36 5.15
C PRO A 357 21.79 -42.27 5.92
N ASP A 358 21.71 -43.57 5.65
CA ASP A 358 22.60 -44.54 6.25
C ASP A 358 23.92 -44.63 5.46
N ARG A 359 24.76 -45.62 5.78
CA ARG A 359 26.06 -45.77 5.09
C ARG A 359 25.92 -46.23 3.64
N HIS A 360 24.76 -46.75 3.27
CA HIS A 360 24.43 -47.26 1.94
C HIS A 360 23.69 -46.24 1.07
N GLY A 361 23.01 -45.26 1.66
CA GLY A 361 22.40 -44.16 0.92
C GLY A 361 21.30 -43.46 1.69
#